data_AF-A0AA38IA83-F1
#
_entry.id   AF-A0AA38IA83-F1
#
_cell.length_a   1.000
_cell.length_b   1.000
_cell.length_c   1.000
_cell.angle_alpha   90.00
_cell.angle_beta   90.00
_cell.angle_gamma   90.00
#
_symmetry.space_group_name_H-M   'P 1'
#
loop_
_entity.id
_entity.type
_entity.pdbx_description
1 polymer ?
#
loop_
_entity_poly.entity_id
_entity_poly.type
_entity_poly.pdbx_seq_one_letter_code
_entity_poly.pdbx_strand_id
1 'polypeptide(L)'
;MESTTLEKLEKAAPYNILCNIIPESSETSQQPNAINFRHLLCPSLGKLKSSLQISFIIGVEWLMQQYESQNLATKPLTLLYGDQLGEESEKYLETFPNVSHEYVEIKGCHHAKIGIYVYEDNSLRVVVSTANLYQKEWEYANQQLWVSPLCRSLPETAPDTSGESATNFKFALLDYLQSYKLDIVQPWISYVTRADFSDVKVFLVTSIPGQYTPPSTRCHLHHVGDLLAQHCTLPDGDATSWPIIAQMSSVGFYGKSPAEWLRGTFLRNIAAHDRSKQVYLSSAPLKIVYPSLRNVRDSYLSKNGGFCLNYDIEMSNKQDWLRNYLHHWKADELGRSRVMPHDKFYCRISPCLTKLAWFLLSSANMSRGAWGSKYLDENRNVFVRNYEAGVMFFPKFFDEEYFKIGGKGGPGFPMVCDLPLTEYEKRDRPFCDMY
;
A
#
# COMPACT_ATOMS: atom_id res chain seq x y z
N MET A 1 24.06 13.56 -15.68
CA MET A 1 22.74 13.17 -16.23
C MET A 1 21.94 12.61 -15.09
N GLU A 2 20.72 13.08 -14.91
CA GLU A 2 19.78 12.49 -13.94
C GLU A 2 19.45 11.05 -14.39
N SER A 3 19.44 10.09 -13.46
CA SER A 3 19.18 8.68 -13.81
C SER A 3 17.78 8.53 -14.39
N THR A 4 17.61 7.76 -15.47
CA THR A 4 16.29 7.50 -16.04
C THR A 4 15.39 6.75 -15.03
N THR A 5 14.05 6.83 -15.18
CA THR A 5 13.17 6.04 -14.29
C THR A 5 13.40 4.54 -14.44
N LEU A 6 13.73 4.07 -15.65
CA LEU A 6 14.08 2.67 -15.86
C LEU A 6 15.31 2.27 -15.03
N GLU A 7 16.38 3.07 -15.03
CA GLU A 7 17.56 2.82 -14.19
C GLU A 7 17.23 2.83 -12.69
N LYS A 8 16.31 3.70 -12.25
CA LYS A 8 15.83 3.70 -10.85
C LYS A 8 15.09 2.41 -10.51
N LEU A 9 14.26 1.89 -11.43
CA LEU A 9 13.60 0.58 -11.25
C LEU A 9 14.60 -0.57 -11.25
N GLU A 10 15.59 -0.56 -12.15
CA GLU A 10 16.65 -1.57 -12.20
C GLU A 10 17.46 -1.59 -10.89
N LYS A 11 17.72 -0.42 -10.29
CA LYS A 11 18.36 -0.31 -8.97
C LYS A 11 17.45 -0.73 -7.81
N ALA A 12 16.13 -0.60 -7.96
CA ALA A 12 15.16 -1.03 -6.97
C ALA A 12 14.82 -2.54 -7.08
N ALA A 13 15.29 -3.21 -8.13
CA ALA A 13 15.17 -4.64 -8.28
C ALA A 13 15.90 -5.38 -7.13
N PRO A 14 15.42 -6.58 -6.73
CA PRO A 14 14.28 -7.29 -7.32
C PRO A 14 12.92 -6.86 -6.75
N TYR A 15 12.87 -6.01 -5.72
CA TYR A 15 11.63 -5.72 -4.99
C TYR A 15 10.77 -4.64 -5.66
N ASN A 16 11.37 -3.74 -6.44
CA ASN A 16 10.72 -2.63 -7.15
C ASN A 16 9.85 -1.73 -6.25
N ILE A 17 10.27 -1.55 -5.00
CA ILE A 17 9.66 -0.61 -4.06
C ILE A 17 10.39 0.73 -4.18
N LEU A 18 9.64 1.76 -4.53
CA LEU A 18 10.10 3.13 -4.65
C LEU A 18 9.48 3.99 -3.54
N CYS A 19 10.15 5.09 -3.23
CA CYS A 19 9.65 6.10 -2.29
C CYS A 19 9.50 7.44 -3.01
N ASN A 20 8.56 8.28 -2.56
CA ASN A 20 8.46 9.62 -3.13
C ASN A 20 9.63 10.53 -2.69
N ILE A 21 9.98 11.49 -3.53
CA ILE A 21 10.93 12.57 -3.22
C ILE A 21 10.23 13.59 -2.34
N ILE A 22 10.88 13.99 -1.24
CA ILE A 22 10.44 15.06 -0.36
C ILE A 22 11.29 16.31 -0.64
N PRO A 23 10.72 17.40 -1.18
CA PRO A 23 11.48 18.62 -1.49
C PRO A 23 12.25 19.19 -0.29
N GLU A 24 11.68 19.16 0.91
CA GLU A 24 12.27 19.69 2.14
C GLU A 24 13.44 18.84 2.67
N SER A 25 13.58 17.60 2.18
CA SER A 25 14.65 16.68 2.57
C SER A 25 15.51 16.32 1.36
N SER A 26 16.59 17.08 1.18
CA SER A 26 17.55 16.86 0.09
C SER A 26 18.11 15.43 0.04
N GLU A 27 18.23 14.76 1.19
CA GLU A 27 18.67 13.37 1.31
C GLU A 27 17.75 12.40 0.54
N THR A 28 16.44 12.66 0.52
CA THR A 28 15.48 11.80 -0.19
C THR A 28 15.70 11.82 -1.70
N SER A 29 16.05 12.98 -2.27
CA SER A 29 16.28 13.12 -3.72
C SER A 29 17.47 12.29 -4.23
N GLN A 30 18.43 12.00 -3.35
CA GLN A 30 19.66 11.25 -3.67
C GLN A 30 19.47 9.74 -3.53
N GLN A 31 18.33 9.28 -3.00
CA GLN A 31 18.07 7.85 -2.84
C GLN A 31 17.88 7.18 -4.21
N PRO A 32 18.48 5.99 -4.43
CA PRO A 32 18.40 5.32 -5.72
C PRO A 32 16.97 4.93 -6.10
N ASN A 33 16.11 4.67 -5.12
CA ASN A 33 14.70 4.32 -5.29
C ASN A 33 13.73 5.51 -5.10
N ALA A 34 14.23 6.75 -5.06
CA ALA A 34 13.39 7.94 -4.93
C ALA A 34 12.82 8.40 -6.27
N ILE A 35 11.52 8.72 -6.30
CA ILE A 35 10.81 9.24 -7.48
C ILE A 35 9.79 10.35 -7.15
N ASN A 36 9.36 11.11 -8.14
CA ASN A 36 8.13 11.91 -8.11
C ASN A 36 7.12 11.25 -9.07
N PHE A 37 5.90 11.78 -9.16
CA PHE A 37 4.87 11.21 -10.04
C PHE A 37 5.30 11.20 -11.53
N ARG A 38 5.99 12.25 -12.00
CA ARG A 38 6.43 12.37 -13.40
C ARG A 38 7.37 11.24 -13.83
N HIS A 39 8.13 10.67 -12.90
CA HIS A 39 8.95 9.50 -13.20
C HIS A 39 8.11 8.31 -13.68
N LEU A 40 6.89 8.11 -13.17
CA LEU A 40 5.99 7.05 -13.62
C LEU A 40 5.49 7.24 -15.07
N LEU A 41 5.58 8.48 -15.57
CA LEU A 41 5.22 8.87 -16.92
C LEU A 41 6.44 8.96 -17.86
N CYS A 42 7.64 8.67 -17.36
CA CYS A 42 8.87 8.82 -18.12
C CYS A 42 8.90 7.86 -19.34
N PRO A 43 9.26 8.35 -20.55
CA PRO A 43 9.36 7.51 -21.74
C PRO A 43 10.35 6.35 -21.65
N SER A 44 11.30 6.40 -20.70
CA SER A 44 12.21 5.27 -20.41
C SER A 44 11.47 4.01 -19.93
N LEU A 45 10.26 4.14 -19.39
CA LEU A 45 9.42 3.01 -18.99
C LEU A 45 8.64 2.40 -20.16
N GLY A 46 8.57 3.11 -21.29
CA GLY A 46 7.74 2.81 -22.45
C GLY A 46 7.03 4.05 -22.96
N LYS A 47 6.70 4.09 -24.26
CA LYS A 47 5.88 5.18 -24.83
C LYS A 47 4.44 5.01 -24.40
N LEU A 48 3.91 5.92 -23.58
CA LEU A 48 2.55 5.80 -23.04
C LEU A 48 1.50 5.86 -24.15
N LYS A 49 0.64 4.84 -24.19
CA LYS A 49 -0.57 4.78 -25.02
C LYS A 49 -1.78 5.30 -24.25
N SER A 50 -1.99 4.81 -23.04
CA SER A 50 -3.10 5.23 -22.15
C SER A 50 -2.81 4.83 -20.71
N SER A 51 -3.44 5.49 -19.74
CA SER A 51 -3.32 5.13 -18.32
C SER A 51 -4.62 5.16 -17.52
N LEU A 52 -4.75 4.24 -16.56
CA LEU A 52 -5.78 4.22 -15.52
C LEU A 52 -5.18 4.68 -14.20
N GLN A 53 -5.90 5.52 -13.47
CA GLN A 53 -5.58 5.95 -12.13
C GLN A 53 -6.77 5.72 -11.20
N ILE A 54 -6.62 4.77 -10.28
CA ILE A 54 -7.54 4.49 -9.19
C ILE A 54 -6.96 5.17 -7.93
N SER A 55 -7.73 6.00 -7.24
CA SER A 55 -7.30 6.70 -6.02
C SER A 55 -8.49 6.99 -5.08
N PHE A 56 -8.22 7.48 -3.87
CA PHE A 56 -9.27 8.08 -3.03
C PHE A 56 -9.48 9.54 -3.46
N ILE A 57 -8.46 10.38 -3.26
CA ILE A 57 -8.48 11.81 -3.62
C ILE A 57 -7.70 12.03 -4.92
N ILE A 58 -8.23 12.91 -5.77
CA ILE A 58 -7.58 13.40 -6.99
C ILE A 58 -7.57 14.93 -6.99
N GLY A 59 -6.38 15.52 -6.94
CA GLY A 59 -6.17 16.92 -7.27
C GLY A 59 -6.00 17.04 -8.78
N VAL A 60 -7.12 17.24 -9.49
CA VAL A 60 -7.19 17.18 -10.96
C VAL A 60 -6.16 18.08 -11.61
N GLU A 61 -6.10 19.35 -11.22
CA GLU A 61 -5.18 20.33 -11.83
C GLU A 61 -3.72 19.86 -11.69
N TRP A 62 -3.33 19.47 -10.48
CA TRP A 62 -1.98 18.95 -10.23
C TRP A 62 -1.69 17.71 -11.08
N LEU A 63 -2.64 16.78 -11.18
CA LEU A 63 -2.46 15.54 -11.95
C LEU A 63 -2.25 15.86 -13.43
N MET A 64 -3.10 16.72 -14.02
CA MET A 64 -2.99 17.11 -15.43
C MET A 64 -1.67 17.82 -15.72
N GLN A 65 -1.20 18.69 -14.82
CA GLN A 65 0.13 19.29 -14.92
C GLN A 65 1.27 18.26 -14.94
N GLN A 66 1.12 17.10 -14.27
CA GLN A 66 2.12 16.04 -14.37
C GLN A 66 2.17 15.43 -15.78
N TYR A 67 1.01 15.15 -16.39
CA TYR A 67 0.92 14.64 -17.77
C TYR A 67 1.40 15.66 -18.79
N GLU A 68 0.98 16.92 -18.67
CA GLU A 68 1.41 18.03 -19.52
C GLU A 68 2.93 18.19 -19.52
N SER A 69 3.55 18.15 -18.34
CA SER A 69 5.01 18.28 -18.20
C SER A 69 5.81 17.16 -18.89
N GLN A 70 5.15 16.06 -19.27
CA GLN A 70 5.75 14.96 -20.02
C GLN A 70 5.26 14.91 -21.48
N ASN A 71 4.55 15.93 -21.95
CA ASN A 71 3.90 15.99 -23.26
C ASN A 71 2.85 14.88 -23.47
N LEU A 72 2.14 14.50 -22.40
CA LEU A 72 1.14 13.42 -22.40
C LEU A 72 -0.30 13.92 -22.19
N ALA A 73 -0.52 15.24 -22.23
CA ALA A 73 -1.83 15.86 -21.97
C ALA A 73 -2.96 15.32 -22.85
N THR A 74 -2.65 14.89 -24.07
CA THR A 74 -3.60 14.37 -25.06
C THR A 74 -3.76 12.85 -25.03
N LYS A 75 -2.99 12.13 -24.20
CA LYS A 75 -3.08 10.67 -24.10
C LYS A 75 -4.33 10.28 -23.30
N PRO A 76 -5.05 9.21 -23.68
CA PRO A 76 -6.22 8.76 -22.93
C PRO A 76 -5.90 8.45 -21.46
N LEU A 77 -6.69 9.02 -20.56
CA LEU A 77 -6.58 8.87 -19.11
C LEU A 77 -7.94 8.47 -18.54
N THR A 78 -7.97 7.42 -17.72
CA THR A 78 -9.16 7.02 -16.96
C THR A 78 -8.94 7.29 -15.47
N LEU A 79 -9.89 7.93 -14.80
CA LEU A 79 -9.85 8.23 -13.37
C LEU A 79 -10.99 7.51 -12.63
N LEU A 80 -10.66 6.78 -11.57
CA LEU A 80 -11.63 6.23 -10.61
C LEU A 80 -11.29 6.76 -9.23
N TYR A 81 -12.24 7.45 -8.59
CA TYR A 81 -11.99 8.13 -7.33
C TYR A 81 -13.07 7.89 -6.29
N GLY A 82 -12.66 7.99 -5.02
CA GLY A 82 -13.52 7.73 -3.87
C GLY A 82 -13.98 8.98 -3.12
N ASP A 83 -13.37 10.13 -3.40
CA ASP A 83 -13.79 11.44 -2.88
C ASP A 83 -14.38 12.26 -4.02
N GLN A 84 -15.62 12.72 -3.85
CA GLN A 84 -16.34 13.39 -4.93
C GLN A 84 -15.61 14.67 -5.35
N LEU A 85 -15.43 14.85 -6.66
CA LEU A 85 -14.83 16.06 -7.19
C LEU A 85 -15.75 17.27 -6.96
N GLY A 86 -15.14 18.42 -6.69
CA GLY A 86 -15.88 19.69 -6.66
C GLY A 86 -16.16 20.20 -8.07
N GLU A 87 -17.16 21.07 -8.21
CA GLU A 87 -17.60 21.63 -9.50
C GLU A 87 -16.46 22.26 -10.32
N GLU A 88 -15.50 22.91 -9.67
CA GLU A 88 -14.34 23.51 -10.36
C GLU A 88 -13.44 22.45 -10.99
N SER A 89 -13.23 21.33 -10.31
CA SER A 89 -12.44 20.21 -10.82
C SER A 89 -13.15 19.50 -11.97
N GLU A 90 -14.47 19.35 -11.89
CA GLU A 90 -15.29 18.80 -12.98
C GLU A 90 -15.22 19.69 -14.23
N LYS A 91 -15.44 21.00 -14.08
CA LYS A 91 -15.31 21.98 -15.20
C LYS A 91 -13.91 21.99 -15.79
N TYR A 92 -12.87 21.83 -14.97
CA TYR A 92 -11.50 21.74 -15.47
C TYR A 92 -11.27 20.45 -16.28
N LEU A 93 -11.83 19.30 -15.85
CA LEU A 93 -11.78 18.04 -16.62
C LEU A 93 -12.48 18.13 -17.98
N GLU A 94 -13.55 18.91 -18.11
CA GLU A 94 -14.26 19.12 -19.39
C GLU A 94 -13.35 19.69 -20.49
N THR A 95 -12.25 20.36 -20.12
CA THR A 95 -11.25 20.86 -21.07
C THR A 95 -10.35 19.77 -21.66
N PHE A 96 -10.39 18.55 -21.12
CA PHE A 96 -9.61 17.40 -21.56
C PHE A 96 -10.51 16.26 -22.08
N PRO A 97 -10.92 16.29 -23.36
CA PRO A 97 -11.86 15.31 -23.92
C PRO A 97 -11.33 13.87 -23.96
N ASN A 98 -10.02 13.68 -23.77
CA ASN A 98 -9.35 12.39 -23.66
C ASN A 98 -9.35 11.81 -22.23
N VAL A 99 -9.94 12.50 -21.26
CA VAL A 99 -10.05 12.03 -19.87
C VAL A 99 -11.46 11.51 -19.61
N SER A 100 -11.56 10.24 -19.23
CA SER A 100 -12.81 9.64 -18.72
C SER A 100 -12.68 9.48 -17.22
N HIS A 101 -13.77 9.70 -16.48
CA HIS A 101 -13.69 9.66 -15.02
C HIS A 101 -15.01 9.21 -14.39
N GLU A 102 -14.94 8.56 -13.24
CA GLU A 102 -16.10 8.04 -12.52
C GLU A 102 -15.89 8.09 -11.00
N TYR A 103 -16.89 8.61 -10.30
CA TYR A 103 -16.96 8.58 -8.83
C TYR A 103 -17.48 7.22 -8.37
N VAL A 104 -16.73 6.55 -7.49
CA VAL A 104 -17.10 5.24 -6.97
C VAL A 104 -17.93 5.39 -5.71
N GLU A 105 -19.25 5.52 -5.87
CA GLU A 105 -20.17 5.66 -4.75
C GLU A 105 -20.29 4.37 -3.92
N ILE A 106 -19.81 4.40 -2.68
CA ILE A 106 -19.92 3.29 -1.72
C ILE A 106 -20.19 3.78 -0.29
N LYS A 107 -20.72 2.89 0.56
CA LYS A 107 -20.96 3.16 1.99
C LYS A 107 -19.70 3.15 2.86
N GLY A 108 -18.57 2.66 2.33
CA GLY A 108 -17.27 2.69 2.99
C GLY A 108 -16.33 3.68 2.31
N CYS A 109 -15.05 3.36 2.22
CA CYS A 109 -14.06 4.20 1.56
C CYS A 109 -13.47 3.49 0.33
N HIS A 110 -13.41 4.18 -0.80
CA HIS A 110 -12.68 3.70 -1.97
C HIS A 110 -11.23 4.18 -1.86
N HIS A 111 -10.39 3.36 -1.26
CA HIS A 111 -9.12 3.79 -0.67
C HIS A 111 -7.87 3.23 -1.38
N ALA A 112 -8.07 2.24 -2.26
CA ALA A 112 -7.02 1.70 -3.12
C ALA A 112 -6.39 2.78 -4.00
N LYS A 113 -5.09 2.65 -4.23
CA LYS A 113 -4.34 3.50 -5.17
C LYS A 113 -3.58 2.62 -6.15
N ILE A 114 -4.12 2.49 -7.36
CA ILE A 114 -3.58 1.63 -8.41
C ILE A 114 -3.44 2.44 -9.69
N GLY A 115 -2.27 2.39 -10.32
CA GLY A 115 -2.05 2.88 -11.68
C GLY A 115 -1.87 1.71 -12.65
N ILE A 116 -2.48 1.78 -13.82
CA ILE A 116 -2.17 0.86 -14.95
C ILE A 116 -1.72 1.71 -16.12
N TYR A 117 -0.50 1.47 -16.60
CA TYR A 117 0.13 2.22 -17.69
C TYR A 117 0.29 1.29 -18.88
N VAL A 118 -0.46 1.53 -19.94
CA VAL A 118 -0.38 0.75 -21.19
C VAL A 118 0.48 1.52 -22.17
N TYR A 119 1.42 0.83 -22.80
CA TYR A 119 2.37 1.39 -23.75
C TYR A 119 1.95 1.11 -25.21
N GLU A 120 2.58 1.81 -26.16
CA GLU A 120 2.25 1.71 -27.60
C GLU A 120 2.47 0.32 -28.18
N ASP A 121 3.35 -0.50 -27.59
CA ASP A 121 3.57 -1.90 -27.95
C ASP A 121 2.59 -2.88 -27.26
N ASN A 122 1.54 -2.36 -26.61
CA ASN A 122 0.55 -3.09 -25.81
C ASN A 122 1.11 -3.84 -24.60
N SER A 123 2.38 -3.63 -24.23
CA SER A 123 2.85 -3.98 -22.90
C SER A 123 2.25 -3.04 -21.85
N LEU A 124 2.28 -3.43 -20.59
CA LEU A 124 1.82 -2.58 -19.50
C LEU A 124 2.67 -2.72 -18.23
N ARG A 125 2.52 -1.73 -17.35
CA ARG A 125 2.97 -1.82 -15.94
C ARG A 125 1.83 -1.49 -15.01
N VAL A 126 1.86 -2.13 -13.85
CA VAL A 126 0.95 -1.87 -12.73
C VAL A 126 1.74 -1.19 -11.62
N VAL A 127 1.15 -0.15 -11.03
CA VAL A 127 1.66 0.53 -9.85
C VAL A 127 0.66 0.35 -8.72
N VAL A 128 1.11 -0.14 -7.57
CA VAL A 128 0.31 -0.17 -6.34
C VAL A 128 0.96 0.81 -5.37
N SER A 129 0.22 1.85 -4.98
CA SER A 129 0.77 3.02 -4.26
C SER A 129 0.07 3.23 -2.93
N THR A 130 0.68 4.04 -2.06
CA THR A 130 0.04 4.59 -0.85
C THR A 130 -0.38 6.05 -1.01
N ALA A 131 0.04 6.73 -2.09
CA ALA A 131 -0.25 8.14 -2.34
C ALA A 131 -1.56 8.35 -3.09
N ASN A 132 -2.39 9.27 -2.59
CA ASN A 132 -3.43 9.94 -3.37
C ASN A 132 -2.81 10.82 -4.46
N LEU A 133 -3.61 11.27 -5.41
CA LEU A 133 -3.15 11.96 -6.62
C LEU A 133 -3.26 13.48 -6.49
N TYR A 134 -2.57 14.06 -5.50
CA TYR A 134 -2.48 15.51 -5.33
C TYR A 134 -1.14 15.92 -4.71
N GLN A 135 -0.75 17.18 -4.92
CA GLN A 135 0.58 17.69 -4.59
C GLN A 135 1.04 17.38 -3.16
N LYS A 136 0.20 17.66 -2.14
CA LYS A 136 0.66 17.58 -0.75
C LYS A 136 1.12 16.17 -0.37
N GLU A 137 0.47 15.13 -0.89
CA GLU A 137 0.85 13.76 -0.57
C GLU A 137 2.09 13.27 -1.31
N TRP A 138 2.42 13.86 -2.46
CA TRP A 138 3.63 13.53 -3.20
C TRP A 138 4.86 14.31 -2.72
N GLU A 139 4.67 15.46 -2.10
CA GLU A 139 5.76 16.35 -1.67
C GLU A 139 5.95 16.36 -0.14
N TYR A 140 4.89 16.22 0.65
CA TYR A 140 4.92 16.48 2.10
C TYR A 140 4.45 15.30 2.97
N ALA A 141 4.28 14.11 2.39
CA ALA A 141 4.01 12.88 3.13
C ALA A 141 4.99 11.78 2.68
N ASN A 142 5.41 10.89 3.58
CA ASN A 142 6.15 9.70 3.16
C ASN A 142 5.19 8.71 2.51
N GLN A 143 5.55 8.29 1.30
CA GLN A 143 4.81 7.35 0.48
C GLN A 143 5.75 6.27 -0.03
N GLN A 144 5.19 5.08 -0.19
CA GLN A 144 5.83 3.98 -0.88
C GLN A 144 4.93 3.52 -2.02
N LEU A 145 5.56 3.02 -3.08
CA LEU A 145 4.86 2.40 -4.19
C LEU A 145 5.65 1.24 -4.75
N TRP A 146 4.93 0.21 -5.15
CA TRP A 146 5.49 -0.90 -5.90
C TRP A 146 5.17 -0.72 -7.38
N VAL A 147 6.17 -0.99 -8.24
CA VAL A 147 6.03 -0.96 -9.70
C VAL A 147 6.29 -2.35 -10.26
N SER A 148 5.37 -2.88 -11.04
CA SER A 148 5.54 -4.19 -11.67
C SER A 148 6.72 -4.21 -12.65
N PRO A 149 7.33 -5.38 -12.90
CA PRO A 149 8.03 -5.65 -14.15
C PRO A 149 7.18 -5.27 -15.38
N LEU A 150 7.82 -5.18 -16.55
CA LEU A 150 7.10 -4.90 -17.80
C LEU A 150 6.28 -6.15 -18.18
N CYS A 151 4.96 -6.06 -18.08
CA CYS A 151 4.06 -7.14 -18.48
C CYS A 151 3.86 -7.05 -20.00
N ARG A 152 4.52 -7.93 -20.76
CA ARG A 152 4.47 -7.90 -22.23
C ARG A 152 3.10 -8.32 -22.76
N SER A 153 2.76 -7.89 -23.97
CA SER A 153 1.56 -8.36 -24.63
C SER A 153 1.67 -9.85 -24.98
N LEU A 154 0.59 -10.59 -24.72
CA LEU A 154 0.49 -12.01 -25.09
C LEU A 154 0.29 -12.16 -26.60
N PRO A 155 0.90 -13.17 -27.24
CA PRO A 155 0.66 -13.49 -28.65
C PRO A 155 -0.84 -13.64 -28.93
N GLU A 156 -1.33 -13.22 -30.10
CA GLU A 156 -2.76 -13.30 -30.45
C GLU A 156 -3.34 -14.71 -30.31
N THR A 157 -2.53 -15.74 -30.55
CA THR A 157 -2.91 -17.16 -30.41
C THR A 157 -2.99 -17.66 -28.98
N ALA A 158 -2.48 -16.91 -27.99
CA ALA A 158 -2.49 -17.33 -26.60
C ALA A 158 -3.91 -17.21 -26.02
N PRO A 159 -4.39 -18.22 -25.25
CA PRO A 159 -5.67 -18.14 -24.58
C PRO A 159 -5.63 -17.06 -23.49
N ASP A 160 -6.79 -16.47 -23.18
CA ASP A 160 -6.94 -15.39 -22.20
C ASP A 160 -6.52 -15.78 -20.76
N THR A 161 -6.45 -17.08 -20.48
CA THR A 161 -5.94 -17.65 -19.22
C THR A 161 -4.41 -17.71 -19.13
N SER A 162 -3.68 -17.34 -20.19
CA SER A 162 -2.21 -17.35 -20.23
C SER A 162 -1.59 -16.21 -19.45
N GLY A 163 -0.28 -16.29 -19.22
CA GLY A 163 0.50 -15.18 -18.65
C GLY A 163 0.18 -14.90 -17.18
N GLU A 164 -0.19 -15.94 -16.43
CA GLU A 164 -0.34 -15.84 -14.98
C GLU A 164 1.03 -16.00 -14.28
N SER A 165 1.19 -15.26 -13.19
CA SER A 165 2.31 -15.33 -12.25
C SER A 165 2.21 -16.54 -11.31
N ALA A 166 3.33 -16.93 -10.70
CA ALA A 166 3.33 -17.93 -9.62
C ALA A 166 2.55 -17.50 -8.37
N THR A 167 2.15 -16.23 -8.28
CA THR A 167 1.44 -15.61 -7.15
C THR A 167 -0.04 -15.30 -7.45
N ASN A 168 -0.57 -15.73 -8.60
CA ASN A 168 -1.94 -15.43 -9.05
C ASN A 168 -2.27 -13.93 -9.10
N PHE A 169 -1.25 -13.08 -9.32
CA PHE A 169 -1.40 -11.63 -9.38
C PHE A 169 -2.38 -11.19 -10.47
N LYS A 170 -2.29 -11.79 -11.68
CA LYS A 170 -3.14 -11.39 -12.81
C LYS A 170 -4.61 -11.68 -12.50
N PHE A 171 -4.91 -12.88 -12.00
CA PHE A 171 -6.23 -13.25 -11.54
C PHE A 171 -6.77 -12.29 -10.48
N ALA A 172 -5.97 -11.99 -9.45
CA ALA A 172 -6.39 -11.08 -8.38
C ALA A 172 -6.67 -9.65 -8.90
N LEU A 173 -5.87 -9.16 -9.86
CA LEU A 173 -6.11 -7.84 -10.47
C LEU A 173 -7.38 -7.83 -11.33
N LEU A 174 -7.60 -8.87 -12.13
CA LEU A 174 -8.83 -9.02 -12.93
C LEU A 174 -10.06 -9.10 -12.03
N ASP A 175 -10.02 -9.92 -10.97
CA ASP A 175 -11.09 -10.05 -9.99
C ASP A 175 -11.43 -8.71 -9.33
N TYR A 176 -10.39 -7.94 -8.98
CA TYR A 176 -10.54 -6.59 -8.43
C TYR A 176 -11.19 -5.62 -9.42
N LEU A 177 -10.69 -5.53 -10.65
CA LEU A 177 -11.26 -4.64 -11.67
C LEU A 177 -12.71 -5.02 -12.02
N GLN A 178 -13.01 -6.31 -12.15
CA GLN A 178 -14.37 -6.80 -12.42
C GLN A 178 -15.34 -6.50 -11.28
N SER A 179 -14.85 -6.38 -10.04
CA SER A 179 -15.70 -6.11 -8.88
C SER A 179 -16.40 -4.74 -8.91
N TYR A 180 -15.83 -3.77 -9.64
CA TYR A 180 -16.45 -2.46 -9.85
C TYR A 180 -17.77 -2.54 -10.62
N LYS A 181 -17.89 -3.47 -11.58
CA LYS A 181 -19.05 -3.59 -12.47
C LYS A 181 -19.39 -2.28 -13.21
N LEU A 182 -18.36 -1.53 -13.60
CA LEU A 182 -18.48 -0.30 -14.37
C LEU A 182 -17.99 -0.51 -15.81
N ASP A 183 -18.60 0.13 -16.79
CA ASP A 183 -18.16 0.02 -18.18
C ASP A 183 -16.80 0.69 -18.40
N ILE A 184 -16.51 1.75 -17.63
CA ILE A 184 -15.25 2.50 -17.68
C ILE A 184 -14.01 1.62 -17.38
N VAL A 185 -14.17 0.47 -16.69
CA VAL A 185 -13.06 -0.46 -16.41
C VAL A 185 -12.85 -1.54 -17.48
N GLN A 186 -13.79 -1.73 -18.41
CA GLN A 186 -13.72 -2.84 -19.39
C GLN A 186 -12.50 -2.80 -20.32
N PRO A 187 -12.04 -1.64 -20.83
CA PRO A 187 -10.80 -1.59 -21.60
C PRO A 187 -9.59 -2.07 -20.79
N TRP A 188 -9.54 -1.75 -19.49
CA TRP A 188 -8.46 -2.11 -18.58
C TRP A 188 -8.46 -3.58 -18.24
N ILE A 189 -9.63 -4.18 -18.03
CA ILE A 189 -9.79 -5.63 -17.92
C ILE A 189 -9.25 -6.31 -19.19
N SER A 190 -9.54 -5.76 -20.36
CA SER A 190 -9.07 -6.31 -21.64
C SER A 190 -7.54 -6.23 -21.79
N TYR A 191 -6.94 -5.08 -21.44
CA TYR A 191 -5.48 -4.93 -21.43
C TYR A 191 -4.80 -5.89 -20.46
N VAL A 192 -5.31 -6.03 -19.24
CA VAL A 192 -4.76 -6.96 -18.23
C VAL A 192 -4.90 -8.41 -18.69
N THR A 193 -6.06 -8.80 -19.25
CA THR A 193 -6.27 -10.14 -19.81
C THR A 193 -5.25 -10.48 -20.89
N ARG A 194 -4.85 -9.50 -21.71
CA ARG A 194 -3.89 -9.68 -22.81
C ARG A 194 -2.43 -9.41 -22.45
N ALA A 195 -2.10 -9.24 -21.18
CA ALA A 195 -0.73 -9.06 -20.71
C ALA A 195 -0.20 -10.30 -19.98
N ASP A 196 1.11 -10.51 -20.10
CA ASP A 196 1.88 -11.57 -19.45
C ASP A 196 2.46 -11.07 -18.12
N PHE A 197 1.97 -11.61 -17.01
CA PHE A 197 2.39 -11.30 -15.65
C PHE A 197 3.33 -12.36 -15.06
N SER A 198 3.82 -13.33 -15.85
CA SER A 198 4.63 -14.46 -15.36
C SER A 198 5.85 -14.04 -14.52
N ASP A 199 6.44 -12.87 -14.80
CA ASP A 199 7.57 -12.31 -14.05
C ASP A 199 7.20 -11.62 -12.72
N VAL A 200 5.90 -11.47 -12.40
CA VAL A 200 5.46 -10.86 -11.15
C VAL A 200 5.67 -11.82 -9.97
N LYS A 201 6.43 -11.36 -8.97
CA LYS A 201 6.85 -12.17 -7.80
C LYS A 201 6.09 -11.87 -6.50
N VAL A 202 5.13 -10.94 -6.53
CA VAL A 202 4.35 -10.51 -5.36
C VAL A 202 2.90 -10.95 -5.47
N PHE A 203 2.21 -11.10 -4.35
CA PHE A 203 0.76 -11.32 -4.34
C PHE A 203 0.04 -9.98 -4.31
N LEU A 204 -1.00 -9.81 -5.14
CA LEU A 204 -1.94 -8.71 -4.97
C LEU A 204 -2.94 -9.09 -3.86
N VAL A 205 -3.03 -8.25 -2.83
CA VAL A 205 -4.00 -8.40 -1.74
C VAL A 205 -5.03 -7.27 -1.87
N THR A 206 -6.31 -7.62 -1.87
CA THR A 206 -7.39 -6.66 -2.03
C THR A 206 -8.45 -6.80 -0.94
N SER A 207 -9.13 -5.70 -0.67
CA SER A 207 -10.41 -5.68 0.02
C SER A 207 -11.44 -5.12 -0.94
N ILE A 208 -12.57 -5.80 -1.03
CA ILE A 208 -13.73 -5.38 -1.82
C ILE A 208 -14.90 -5.29 -0.83
N PRO A 209 -15.76 -4.26 -0.90
CA PRO A 209 -16.92 -4.17 -0.03
C PRO A 209 -17.85 -5.40 -0.15
N GLY A 210 -18.13 -6.07 0.96
CA GLY A 210 -18.91 -7.30 0.96
C GLY A 210 -18.78 -8.12 2.24
N GLN A 211 -19.49 -9.25 2.27
CA GLN A 211 -19.40 -10.24 3.34
C GLN A 211 -18.69 -11.49 2.83
N TYR A 212 -17.70 -11.98 3.59
CA TYR A 212 -16.85 -13.09 3.17
C TYR A 212 -16.64 -14.12 4.28
N THR A 213 -16.65 -15.39 3.90
CA THR A 213 -16.16 -16.53 4.69
C THR A 213 -14.76 -16.94 4.20
N PRO A 214 -13.89 -17.50 5.05
CA PRO A 214 -12.66 -18.15 4.59
C PRO A 214 -12.95 -19.44 3.78
N PRO A 215 -12.16 -19.78 2.76
CA PRO A 215 -11.08 -18.97 2.18
C PRO A 215 -11.66 -17.87 1.27
N SER A 216 -11.13 -16.65 1.38
CA SER A 216 -11.54 -15.54 0.51
C SER A 216 -10.34 -14.66 0.16
N THR A 217 -10.19 -14.38 -1.13
CA THR A 217 -9.14 -13.50 -1.69
C THR A 217 -9.54 -12.02 -1.71
N ARG A 218 -10.83 -11.73 -1.49
CA ARG A 218 -11.43 -10.38 -1.57
C ARG A 218 -11.50 -9.65 -0.22
N CYS A 219 -10.85 -10.20 0.79
CA CYS A 219 -10.79 -9.66 2.14
C CYS A 219 -9.36 -9.72 2.65
N HIS A 220 -8.76 -8.55 2.96
CA HIS A 220 -7.39 -8.48 3.48
C HIS A 220 -7.15 -9.43 4.66
N LEU A 221 -8.06 -9.51 5.65
CA LEU A 221 -7.86 -10.36 6.83
C LEU A 221 -7.73 -11.84 6.49
N HIS A 222 -8.64 -12.37 5.67
CA HIS A 222 -8.63 -13.78 5.29
C HIS A 222 -7.49 -14.08 4.30
N HIS A 223 -7.36 -13.27 3.26
CA HIS A 223 -6.36 -13.50 2.22
C HIS A 223 -4.94 -13.42 2.78
N VAL A 224 -4.62 -12.40 3.59
CA VAL A 224 -3.29 -12.29 4.22
C VAL A 224 -3.06 -13.46 5.17
N GLY A 225 -4.04 -13.83 6.01
CA GLY A 225 -3.92 -14.99 6.89
C GLY A 225 -3.64 -16.29 6.14
N ASP A 226 -4.37 -16.53 5.04
CA ASP A 226 -4.21 -17.71 4.18
C ASP A 226 -2.85 -17.72 3.48
N LEU A 227 -2.38 -16.57 2.98
CA LEU A 227 -1.04 -16.45 2.37
C LEU A 227 0.07 -16.69 3.40
N LEU A 228 -0.05 -16.11 4.59
CA LEU A 228 0.90 -16.34 5.68
C LEU A 228 0.96 -17.82 6.07
N ALA A 229 -0.20 -18.46 6.23
CA ALA A 229 -0.29 -19.89 6.53
C ALA A 229 0.32 -20.81 5.45
N GLN A 230 0.49 -20.32 4.23
CA GLN A 230 1.05 -21.07 3.09
C GLN A 230 2.52 -20.71 2.77
N HIS A 231 2.93 -19.47 3.06
CA HIS A 231 4.17 -18.92 2.52
C HIS A 231 5.10 -18.29 3.57
N CYS A 232 4.65 -18.05 4.81
CA CYS A 232 5.50 -17.59 5.90
C CYS A 232 6.13 -18.79 6.62
N THR A 233 7.45 -18.91 6.51
CA THR A 233 8.24 -19.90 7.26
C THR A 233 9.09 -19.18 8.30
N LEU A 234 9.10 -19.71 9.51
CA LEU A 234 9.87 -19.18 10.64
C LEU A 234 10.78 -20.26 11.22
N PRO A 235 11.93 -19.88 11.82
CA PRO A 235 12.78 -20.83 12.52
C PRO A 235 12.05 -21.57 13.64
N ASP A 236 12.48 -22.81 13.92
CA ASP A 236 11.94 -23.67 14.98
C ASP A 236 12.01 -22.99 16.35
N GLY A 237 10.92 -23.04 17.12
CA GLY A 237 10.86 -22.51 18.49
C GLY A 237 10.76 -20.99 18.61
N ASP A 238 10.84 -20.23 17.51
CA ASP A 238 11.02 -18.77 17.53
C ASP A 238 9.80 -17.96 17.09
N ALA A 239 8.66 -18.59 16.76
CA ALA A 239 7.50 -17.84 16.25
C ALA A 239 7.01 -16.75 17.24
N THR A 240 7.14 -16.98 18.55
CA THR A 240 6.75 -16.02 19.58
C THR A 240 7.79 -14.92 19.83
N SER A 241 9.03 -15.06 19.33
CA SER A 241 10.10 -14.07 19.50
C SER A 241 10.14 -13.05 18.36
N TRP A 242 9.59 -13.38 17.18
CA TRP A 242 9.56 -12.51 16.00
C TRP A 242 8.40 -11.50 16.04
N PRO A 243 8.64 -10.21 16.36
CA PRO A 243 7.57 -9.22 16.42
C PRO A 243 7.00 -8.91 15.04
N ILE A 244 5.71 -8.54 15.04
CA ILE A 244 5.00 -8.00 13.90
C ILE A 244 4.98 -6.49 14.05
N ILE A 245 5.38 -5.78 12.99
CA ILE A 245 5.31 -4.33 12.90
C ILE A 245 4.14 -3.97 12.00
N ALA A 246 3.32 -3.03 12.44
CA ALA A 246 2.26 -2.42 11.66
C ALA A 246 2.46 -0.90 11.67
N GLN A 247 2.72 -0.31 10.51
CA GLN A 247 2.78 1.13 10.33
C GLN A 247 1.50 1.58 9.63
N MET A 248 0.87 2.63 10.14
CA MET A 248 -0.39 3.17 9.60
C MET A 248 -0.45 4.70 9.71
N SER A 249 -1.32 5.31 8.90
CA SER A 249 -1.59 6.75 8.92
C SER A 249 -2.97 7.08 9.52
N SER A 250 -3.85 6.08 9.67
CA SER A 250 -5.13 6.24 10.34
C SER A 250 -5.43 5.09 11.29
N VAL A 251 -6.11 5.40 12.39
CA VAL A 251 -6.44 4.46 13.46
C VAL A 251 -7.96 4.35 13.59
N GLY A 252 -8.47 3.12 13.45
CA GLY A 252 -9.90 2.83 13.65
C GLY A 252 -10.22 2.46 15.11
N PHE A 253 -11.52 2.22 15.38
CA PHE A 253 -11.96 1.74 16.69
C PHE A 253 -11.78 0.22 16.80
N TYR A 254 -10.96 -0.21 17.76
CA TYR A 254 -10.63 -1.63 17.95
C TYR A 254 -11.46 -2.30 19.04
N GLY A 255 -12.08 -1.51 19.92
CA GLY A 255 -12.86 -2.01 21.05
C GLY A 255 -12.38 -1.46 22.38
N LYS A 256 -13.09 -1.80 23.45
CA LYS A 256 -12.75 -1.35 24.82
C LYS A 256 -11.53 -2.09 25.39
N SER A 257 -11.10 -3.17 24.76
CA SER A 257 -9.90 -3.92 25.12
C SER A 257 -9.19 -4.48 23.88
N PRO A 258 -7.89 -4.83 23.98
CA PRO A 258 -7.16 -5.46 22.88
C PRO A 258 -7.82 -6.75 22.37
N ALA A 259 -8.54 -7.47 23.23
CA ALA A 259 -9.11 -8.78 22.91
C ALA A 259 -10.27 -8.71 21.90
N GLU A 260 -10.96 -7.57 21.76
CA GLU A 260 -12.18 -7.47 20.93
C GLU A 260 -11.90 -7.56 19.43
N TRP A 261 -10.84 -6.93 18.94
CA TRP A 261 -10.50 -6.98 17.52
C TRP A 261 -8.99 -7.04 17.26
N LEU A 262 -8.19 -6.20 17.92
CA LEU A 262 -6.74 -6.14 17.66
C LEU A 262 -6.06 -7.49 17.88
N ARG A 263 -6.16 -8.05 19.09
CA ARG A 263 -5.58 -9.36 19.41
C ARG A 263 -6.52 -10.51 19.08
N GLY A 264 -7.84 -10.31 19.19
CA GLY A 264 -8.84 -11.36 18.99
C GLY A 264 -9.09 -11.74 17.54
N THR A 265 -8.78 -10.84 16.60
CA THR A 265 -9.08 -11.02 15.18
C THR A 265 -7.88 -10.68 14.32
N PHE A 266 -7.39 -9.43 14.36
CA PHE A 266 -6.32 -8.96 13.49
C PHE A 266 -5.01 -9.71 13.70
N LEU A 267 -4.48 -9.71 14.94
CA LEU A 267 -3.21 -10.36 15.28
C LEU A 267 -3.24 -11.87 15.05
N ARG A 268 -4.37 -12.54 15.31
CA ARG A 268 -4.50 -14.00 15.10
C ARG A 268 -4.29 -14.40 13.65
N ASN A 269 -4.74 -13.56 12.71
CA ASN A 269 -4.60 -13.81 11.27
C ASN A 269 -3.20 -13.42 10.80
N ILE A 270 -2.73 -12.21 11.13
CA ILE A 270 -1.44 -11.72 10.62
C ILE A 270 -0.22 -12.38 11.31
N ALA A 271 -0.43 -13.13 12.39
CA ALA A 271 0.62 -13.94 13.03
C ALA A 271 0.73 -15.37 12.48
N ALA A 272 -0.14 -15.77 11.53
CA ALA A 272 -0.10 -17.10 10.93
C ALA A 272 1.25 -17.39 10.27
N HIS A 273 1.56 -18.68 10.16
CA HIS A 273 2.72 -19.21 9.44
C HIS A 273 2.48 -20.69 9.08
N ASP A 274 3.36 -21.27 8.28
CA ASP A 274 3.28 -22.65 7.75
C ASP A 274 2.96 -23.73 8.80
N ARG A 275 3.52 -23.60 10.00
CA ARG A 275 3.34 -24.53 11.14
C ARG A 275 2.22 -24.14 12.09
N SER A 276 1.66 -22.92 11.97
CA SER A 276 0.54 -22.46 12.79
C SER A 276 -0.41 -21.62 11.94
N LYS A 277 -1.30 -22.32 11.24
CA LYS A 277 -2.27 -21.71 10.31
C LYS A 277 -3.30 -20.83 11.03
N GLN A 278 -3.56 -21.10 12.32
CA GLN A 278 -4.52 -20.37 13.14
C GLN A 278 -4.00 -20.26 14.57
N VAL A 279 -3.45 -19.10 14.91
CA VAL A 279 -2.91 -18.87 16.25
C VAL A 279 -4.04 -18.43 17.17
N TYR A 280 -4.83 -19.40 17.68
CA TYR A 280 -5.97 -19.14 18.59
C TYR A 280 -5.58 -18.25 19.79
N LEU A 281 -4.34 -18.35 20.25
CA LEU A 281 -3.74 -17.45 21.24
C LEU A 281 -2.36 -17.02 20.76
N SER A 282 -2.30 -16.05 19.83
CA SER A 282 -1.01 -15.48 19.42
C SER A 282 -0.40 -14.66 20.55
N SER A 283 0.78 -15.09 20.99
CA SER A 283 1.66 -14.32 21.86
C SER A 283 2.70 -13.51 21.08
N ALA A 284 2.65 -13.52 19.74
CA ALA A 284 3.55 -12.71 18.92
C ALA A 284 3.48 -11.23 19.36
N PRO A 285 4.62 -10.58 19.62
CA PRO A 285 4.63 -9.16 19.96
C PRO A 285 4.12 -8.36 18.76
N LEU A 286 3.25 -7.38 19.02
CA LEU A 286 2.75 -6.46 18.01
C LEU A 286 3.24 -5.06 18.35
N LYS A 287 3.92 -4.43 17.40
CA LYS A 287 4.43 -3.06 17.50
C LYS A 287 3.75 -2.21 16.44
N ILE A 288 3.13 -1.12 16.87
CA ILE A 288 2.38 -0.23 15.98
C ILE A 288 3.16 1.07 15.85
N VAL A 289 3.54 1.45 14.63
CA VAL A 289 4.13 2.75 14.34
C VAL A 289 3.01 3.70 13.93
N TYR A 290 2.80 4.73 14.75
CA TYR A 290 1.88 5.83 14.47
C TYR A 290 2.48 7.13 15.00
N PRO A 291 2.44 8.25 14.28
CA PRO A 291 3.09 9.47 14.73
C PRO A 291 2.52 10.02 16.03
N SER A 292 3.42 10.41 16.93
CA SER A 292 3.05 11.14 18.15
C SER A 292 2.76 12.62 17.85
N LEU A 293 2.14 13.33 18.81
CA LEU A 293 2.03 14.78 18.76
C LEU A 293 3.41 15.45 18.59
N ARG A 294 4.45 14.87 19.21
CA ARG A 294 5.84 15.34 19.07
C ARG A 294 6.36 15.13 17.66
N ASN A 295 6.12 13.98 17.03
CA ASN A 295 6.51 13.74 15.64
C ASN A 295 5.93 14.80 14.71
N VAL A 296 4.64 15.11 14.85
CA VAL A 296 3.98 16.13 14.02
C VAL A 296 4.55 17.52 14.31
N ARG A 297 4.67 17.91 15.58
CA ARG A 297 5.22 19.21 15.99
C ARG A 297 6.64 19.42 15.45
N ASP A 298 7.48 18.39 15.47
CA ASP A 298 8.89 18.47 15.08
C ASP A 298 9.11 18.25 13.55
N SER A 299 8.02 17.99 12.80
CA SER A 299 8.01 17.85 11.33
C SER A 299 8.32 19.17 10.60
N TYR A 300 8.63 19.11 9.31
CA TYR A 300 8.85 20.32 8.49
C TYR A 300 7.62 21.24 8.46
N LEU A 301 6.41 20.67 8.46
CA LEU A 301 5.15 21.41 8.44
C LEU A 301 4.60 21.73 9.85
N SER A 302 5.30 21.33 10.91
CA SER A 302 4.85 21.51 12.30
C SER A 302 3.40 21.01 12.48
N LYS A 303 2.49 21.83 13.04
CA LYS A 303 1.07 21.45 13.23
C LYS A 303 0.37 21.00 11.94
N ASN A 304 0.75 21.56 10.79
CA ASN A 304 0.17 21.20 9.50
C ASN A 304 0.70 19.86 8.96
N GLY A 305 1.72 19.26 9.59
CA GLY A 305 2.29 17.97 9.18
C GLY A 305 1.36 16.78 9.41
N GLY A 306 0.35 16.94 10.27
CA GLY A 306 -0.67 15.92 10.53
C GLY A 306 -1.73 15.78 9.44
N PHE A 307 -1.65 16.51 8.32
CA PHE A 307 -2.70 16.55 7.29
C PHE A 307 -3.06 15.19 6.67
N CYS A 308 -2.14 14.22 6.70
CA CYS A 308 -2.33 12.88 6.17
C CYS A 308 -2.62 11.84 7.27
N LEU A 309 -2.70 12.28 8.53
CA LEU A 309 -2.97 11.45 9.69
C LEU A 309 -4.44 11.62 10.08
N ASN A 310 -5.11 10.52 10.39
CA ASN A 310 -6.50 10.54 10.82
C ASN A 310 -6.68 9.68 12.06
N TYR A 311 -6.84 10.32 13.21
CA TYR A 311 -7.24 9.64 14.44
C TYR A 311 -8.15 10.56 15.28
N ASP A 312 -9.41 10.16 15.39
CA ASP A 312 -10.39 10.90 16.19
C ASP A 312 -10.02 10.89 17.68
N ILE A 313 -10.05 12.06 18.31
CA ILE A 313 -9.65 12.22 19.72
C ILE A 313 -10.61 11.52 20.68
N GLU A 314 -11.91 11.54 20.39
CA GLU A 314 -12.91 10.87 21.23
C GLU A 314 -12.75 9.35 21.15
N MET A 315 -12.47 8.83 19.96
CA MET A 315 -12.15 7.43 19.72
C MET A 315 -10.87 7.03 20.44
N SER A 316 -9.81 7.85 20.36
CA SER A 316 -8.56 7.63 21.10
C SER A 316 -8.80 7.47 22.60
N ASN A 317 -9.59 8.37 23.19
CA ASN A 317 -9.94 8.30 24.60
C ASN A 317 -10.71 7.02 24.98
N LYS A 318 -11.49 6.46 24.06
CA LYS A 318 -12.24 5.19 24.26
C LYS A 318 -11.35 3.94 24.17
N GLN A 319 -10.10 4.05 23.71
CA GLN A 319 -9.16 2.93 23.56
C GLN A 319 -7.73 3.29 24.01
N ASP A 320 -7.56 4.01 25.11
CA ASP A 320 -6.23 4.46 25.61
C ASP A 320 -5.23 3.30 25.81
N TRP A 321 -5.74 2.07 26.04
CA TRP A 321 -4.94 0.84 26.08
C TRP A 321 -4.06 0.64 24.84
N LEU A 322 -4.43 1.21 23.69
CA LEU A 322 -3.67 1.12 22.44
C LEU A 322 -2.30 1.77 22.55
N ARG A 323 -2.13 2.79 23.40
CA ARG A 323 -0.85 3.49 23.61
C ARG A 323 0.29 2.55 23.99
N ASN A 324 -0.02 1.44 24.66
CA ASN A 324 0.97 0.42 25.03
C ASN A 324 1.54 -0.36 23.83
N TYR A 325 0.98 -0.19 22.64
CA TYR A 325 1.47 -0.79 21.40
C TYR A 325 2.19 0.25 20.50
N LEU A 326 2.05 1.54 20.80
CA LEU A 326 2.49 2.62 19.91
C LEU A 326 3.98 2.91 20.04
N HIS A 327 4.59 3.15 18.88
CA HIS A 327 5.98 3.53 18.70
C HIS A 327 6.03 4.78 17.82
N HIS A 328 7.01 5.64 18.05
CA HIS A 328 7.21 6.87 17.30
C HIS A 328 7.52 6.57 15.84
N TRP A 329 7.09 7.47 14.96
CA TRP A 329 7.61 7.52 13.60
C TRP A 329 9.08 7.94 13.65
N LYS A 330 9.93 7.14 13.02
CA LYS A 330 11.37 7.40 12.89
C LYS A 330 11.90 6.75 11.62
N ALA A 331 12.61 7.54 10.83
CA ALA A 331 13.21 7.20 9.55
C ALA A 331 14.44 8.10 9.30
N ASP A 332 15.30 8.26 10.31
CA ASP A 332 16.48 9.13 10.28
C ASP A 332 17.50 8.59 9.27
N GLU A 333 17.57 7.27 9.09
CA GLU A 333 18.51 6.67 8.15
C GLU A 333 18.24 7.06 6.70
N LEU A 334 16.99 7.40 6.40
CA LEU A 334 16.51 7.79 5.08
C LEU A 334 16.15 9.29 5.00
N GLY A 335 16.46 10.09 6.03
CA GLY A 335 16.14 11.53 6.01
C GLY A 335 14.65 11.83 5.98
N ARG A 336 13.81 10.93 6.51
CA ARG A 336 12.34 10.95 6.37
C ARG A 336 11.58 11.18 7.66
N SER A 337 12.24 11.21 8.83
CA SER A 337 11.60 11.40 10.14
C SER A 337 10.78 12.68 10.27
N ARG A 338 11.17 13.76 9.59
CA ARG A 338 10.52 15.07 9.67
C ARG A 338 9.34 15.25 8.72
N VAL A 339 8.91 14.16 8.08
CA VAL A 339 7.74 14.10 7.20
C VAL A 339 6.84 12.99 7.72
N MET A 340 5.54 13.22 7.83
CA MET A 340 4.64 12.21 8.40
C MET A 340 4.40 11.06 7.42
N PRO A 341 4.30 9.81 7.91
CA PRO A 341 4.01 8.66 7.09
C PRO A 341 2.54 8.65 6.66
N HIS A 342 2.32 8.58 5.36
CA HIS A 342 1.02 8.22 4.78
C HIS A 342 1.05 6.82 4.18
N ASP A 343 2.21 6.20 4.01
CA ASP A 343 2.32 4.79 3.71
C ASP A 343 1.69 3.92 4.80
N LYS A 344 1.40 2.67 4.44
CA LYS A 344 0.98 1.63 5.37
C LYS A 344 1.71 0.37 5.01
N PHE A 345 2.47 -0.16 5.95
CA PHE A 345 3.10 -1.44 5.77
C PHE A 345 2.98 -2.32 7.00
N TYR A 346 3.06 -3.62 6.75
CA TYR A 346 3.02 -4.64 7.77
C TYR A 346 4.16 -5.61 7.49
N CYS A 347 4.87 -6.04 8.53
CA CYS A 347 5.95 -7.00 8.36
C CYS A 347 6.18 -7.82 9.63
N ARG A 348 6.94 -8.90 9.50
CA ARG A 348 7.40 -9.70 10.65
C ARG A 348 8.91 -9.83 10.62
N ILE A 349 9.53 -9.43 11.71
CA ILE A 349 10.98 -9.21 11.79
C ILE A 349 11.62 -10.15 12.81
N SER A 350 12.85 -10.56 12.56
CA SER A 350 13.66 -11.34 13.50
C SER A 350 13.97 -10.56 14.80
N PRO A 351 14.17 -11.24 15.94
CA PRO A 351 14.62 -10.61 17.18
C PRO A 351 15.92 -9.81 17.05
N CYS A 352 16.83 -10.23 16.16
CA CYS A 352 18.08 -9.53 15.88
C CYS A 352 17.95 -8.37 14.88
N LEU A 353 16.73 -8.05 14.44
CA LEU A 353 16.40 -6.90 13.59
C LEU A 353 17.08 -6.87 12.21
N THR A 354 17.56 -8.02 11.71
CA THR A 354 18.29 -8.09 10.42
C THR A 354 17.55 -8.87 9.33
N LYS A 355 16.43 -9.53 9.67
CA LYS A 355 15.69 -10.41 8.75
C LYS A 355 14.19 -10.11 8.77
N LEU A 356 13.56 -10.07 7.60
CA LEU A 356 12.10 -10.06 7.43
C LEU A 356 11.62 -11.41 6.92
N ALA A 357 10.57 -11.94 7.56
CA ALA A 357 9.90 -13.16 7.11
C ALA A 357 8.88 -12.89 5.99
N TRP A 358 8.29 -11.69 5.96
CA TRP A 358 7.37 -11.22 4.94
C TRP A 358 7.18 -9.70 5.08
N PHE A 359 6.67 -9.08 4.02
CA PHE A 359 6.34 -7.66 3.98
C PHE A 359 5.05 -7.44 3.19
N LEU A 360 4.19 -6.53 3.64
CA LEU A 360 2.98 -6.10 2.94
C LEU A 360 2.98 -4.59 2.87
N LEU A 361 2.93 -4.03 1.66
CA LEU A 361 2.67 -2.61 1.39
C LEU A 361 1.22 -2.47 0.94
N SER A 362 0.40 -1.63 1.57
CA SER A 362 -1.02 -1.55 1.26
C SER A 362 -1.60 -0.14 1.46
N SER A 363 -2.76 0.13 0.85
CA SER A 363 -3.61 1.26 1.23
C SER A 363 -4.33 1.03 2.56
N ALA A 364 -4.50 -0.23 2.97
CA ALA A 364 -5.29 -0.62 4.12
C ALA A 364 -4.65 -0.14 5.43
N ASN A 365 -5.22 0.91 6.03
CA ASN A 365 -4.97 1.21 7.44
C ASN A 365 -5.48 0.06 8.32
N MET A 366 -4.96 -0.05 9.55
CA MET A 366 -5.45 -1.05 10.49
C MET A 366 -6.83 -0.64 10.98
N SER A 367 -7.88 -1.03 10.28
CA SER A 367 -9.26 -0.69 10.58
C SER A 367 -10.21 -1.84 10.23
N ARG A 368 -11.36 -1.88 10.90
CA ARG A 368 -12.41 -2.87 10.62
C ARG A 368 -12.99 -2.73 9.21
N GLY A 369 -13.02 -1.50 8.65
CA GLY A 369 -13.52 -1.25 7.30
C GLY A 369 -12.59 -1.81 6.22
N ALA A 370 -11.29 -1.66 6.43
CA ALA A 370 -10.25 -2.12 5.50
C ALA A 370 -9.98 -3.62 5.60
N TRP A 371 -9.78 -4.13 6.81
CA TRP A 371 -9.39 -5.53 7.04
C TRP A 371 -10.58 -6.47 7.22
N GLY A 372 -11.69 -5.97 7.76
CA GLY A 372 -12.88 -6.75 8.05
C GLY A 372 -13.29 -6.66 9.53
N SER A 373 -14.59 -6.49 9.77
CA SER A 373 -15.20 -6.62 11.10
C SER A 373 -15.79 -8.01 11.25
N LYS A 374 -15.48 -8.68 12.36
CA LYS A 374 -16.09 -9.97 12.70
C LYS A 374 -17.61 -9.82 12.79
N TYR A 375 -18.35 -10.69 12.10
CA TYR A 375 -19.72 -11.03 12.46
C TYR A 375 -19.67 -12.04 13.61
N LEU A 376 -20.55 -11.89 14.59
CA LEU A 376 -20.67 -12.77 15.76
C LEU A 376 -21.24 -14.15 15.36
N ASP A 377 -20.61 -14.87 14.43
CA ASP A 377 -20.98 -16.23 14.05
C ASP A 377 -19.79 -17.20 14.06
N GLU A 378 -20.13 -18.50 14.09
CA GLU A 378 -19.18 -19.62 14.12
C GLU A 378 -18.44 -19.78 12.77
N ASN A 379 -19.01 -19.23 11.70
CA ASN A 379 -18.50 -19.34 10.32
C ASN A 379 -17.36 -18.37 10.01
N ARG A 380 -16.95 -17.54 10.98
CA ARG A 380 -15.90 -16.52 10.83
C ARG A 380 -16.23 -15.55 9.69
N ASN A 381 -17.50 -15.22 9.52
CA ASN A 381 -17.90 -14.20 8.57
C ASN A 381 -17.27 -12.86 8.93
N VAL A 382 -16.76 -12.16 7.92
CA VAL A 382 -16.28 -10.79 8.07
C VAL A 382 -16.95 -9.87 7.07
N PHE A 383 -17.23 -8.66 7.51
CA PHE A 383 -17.74 -7.59 6.65
C PHE A 383 -16.63 -6.60 6.35
N VAL A 384 -16.35 -6.42 5.08
CA VAL A 384 -15.41 -5.43 4.55
C VAL A 384 -16.23 -4.28 3.98
N ARG A 385 -15.81 -3.05 4.27
CA ARG A 385 -16.51 -1.83 3.83
C ARG A 385 -15.76 -1.09 2.74
N ASN A 386 -14.44 -1.24 2.68
CA ASN A 386 -13.59 -0.44 1.84
C ASN A 386 -13.10 -1.22 0.62
N TYR A 387 -12.82 -0.47 -0.46
CA TYR A 387 -11.88 -0.94 -1.46
C TYR A 387 -10.46 -0.63 -0.99
N GLU A 388 -9.61 -1.64 -0.87
CA GLU A 388 -8.20 -1.50 -0.54
C GLU A 388 -7.36 -2.38 -1.47
N ALA A 389 -6.11 -2.01 -1.70
CA ALA A 389 -5.17 -2.80 -2.46
C ALA A 389 -3.76 -2.71 -1.87
N GLY A 390 -3.01 -3.80 -1.97
CA GLY A 390 -1.63 -3.89 -1.52
C GLY A 390 -0.89 -5.03 -2.20
N VAL A 391 0.43 -5.06 -2.01
CA VAL A 391 1.31 -6.12 -2.51
C VAL A 391 2.05 -6.79 -1.37
N MET A 392 2.03 -8.12 -1.37
CA MET A 392 2.63 -8.96 -0.34
C MET A 392 3.83 -9.72 -0.88
N PHE A 393 4.93 -9.64 -0.14
CA PHE A 393 6.24 -10.18 -0.46
C PHE A 393 6.56 -11.34 0.48
N PHE A 394 7.00 -12.45 -0.10
CA PHE A 394 7.51 -13.61 0.62
C PHE A 394 8.89 -13.99 0.08
N PRO A 395 9.90 -14.19 0.94
CA PRO A 395 11.28 -14.46 0.53
C PRO A 395 11.42 -15.55 -0.54
N LYS A 396 10.66 -16.65 -0.42
CA LYS A 396 10.75 -17.78 -1.33
C LYS A 396 10.42 -17.48 -2.80
N PHE A 397 9.66 -16.42 -3.10
CA PHE A 397 9.37 -16.01 -4.48
C PHE A 397 10.49 -15.13 -5.08
N PHE A 398 11.48 -14.77 -4.26
CA PHE A 398 12.67 -14.04 -4.61
C PHE A 398 13.94 -14.90 -4.45
N ASP A 399 13.78 -16.22 -4.30
CA ASP A 399 14.87 -17.17 -4.08
C ASP A 399 15.67 -16.87 -2.78
N GLU A 400 14.99 -16.31 -1.78
CA GLU A 400 15.54 -15.97 -0.47
C GLU A 400 14.88 -16.78 0.66
N GLU A 401 15.62 -17.10 1.71
CA GLU A 401 15.06 -17.70 2.94
C GLU A 401 14.35 -16.64 3.81
N TYR A 402 14.94 -15.46 3.86
CA TYR A 402 14.44 -14.27 4.54
C TYR A 402 14.95 -13.04 3.79
N PHE A 403 14.17 -11.96 3.78
CA PHE A 403 14.70 -10.70 3.25
C PHE A 403 15.67 -10.09 4.26
N LYS A 404 16.87 -9.70 3.80
CA LYS A 404 17.82 -8.97 4.65
C LYS A 404 17.34 -7.54 4.83
N ILE A 405 17.36 -7.03 6.05
CA ILE A 405 17.12 -5.61 6.31
C ILE A 405 18.45 -4.89 6.11
N GLY A 406 18.50 -3.98 5.14
CA GLY A 406 19.68 -3.16 4.90
C GLY A 406 19.78 -2.04 5.95
N GLY A 407 21.01 -1.71 6.35
CA GLY A 407 21.30 -0.37 6.91
C GLY A 407 21.65 0.61 5.79
N LYS A 408 21.84 1.90 6.10
CA LYS A 408 22.18 2.99 5.16
C LYS A 408 22.89 2.54 3.87
N GLY A 409 22.13 2.42 2.79
CA GLY A 409 22.62 2.24 1.41
C GLY A 409 23.10 0.83 1.02
N GLY A 410 22.89 -0.19 1.85
CA GLY A 410 23.24 -1.58 1.53
C GLY A 410 22.15 -2.35 0.76
N PRO A 411 22.49 -3.48 0.10
CA PRO A 411 21.55 -4.32 -0.63
C PRO A 411 20.66 -5.11 0.35
N GLY A 412 19.57 -4.49 0.79
CA GLY A 412 18.55 -5.11 1.63
C GLY A 412 17.16 -4.62 1.24
N PHE A 413 16.15 -5.23 1.85
CA PHE A 413 14.75 -4.87 1.64
C PHE A 413 14.52 -3.40 2.01
N PRO A 414 13.88 -2.60 1.13
CA PRO A 414 13.78 -1.14 1.28
C PRO A 414 12.67 -0.72 2.25
N MET A 415 12.80 -1.13 3.51
CA MET A 415 11.88 -0.71 4.57
C MET A 415 12.21 0.72 5.02
N VAL A 416 11.18 1.56 5.21
CA VAL A 416 11.39 3.00 5.46
C VAL A 416 11.53 3.40 6.93
N CYS A 417 11.25 2.51 7.87
CA CYS A 417 11.27 2.80 9.29
C CYS A 417 12.57 2.30 9.94
N ASP A 418 13.16 3.13 10.81
CA ASP A 418 14.37 2.78 11.55
C ASP A 418 14.12 1.65 12.56
N LEU A 419 15.16 0.83 12.81
CA LEU A 419 15.14 -0.23 13.81
C LEU A 419 16.32 -0.09 14.79
N PRO A 420 16.15 -0.41 16.08
CA PRO A 420 14.89 -0.77 16.74
C PRO A 420 13.88 0.39 16.77
N LEU A 421 12.60 0.04 16.76
CA LEU A 421 11.52 1.02 16.92
C LEU A 421 11.65 1.76 18.27
N THR A 422 11.35 3.06 18.28
CA THR A 422 11.36 3.88 19.49
C THR A 422 9.98 3.86 20.15
N GLU A 423 9.87 3.29 21.34
CA GLU A 423 8.62 3.24 22.11
C GLU A 423 8.12 4.63 22.48
N TYR A 424 6.80 4.78 22.62
CA TYR A 424 6.21 5.97 23.23
C TYR A 424 6.64 6.09 24.69
N GLU A 425 7.05 7.29 25.10
CA GLU A 425 7.27 7.61 26.50
C GLU A 425 5.93 7.70 27.26
N LYS A 426 5.96 7.60 28.59
CA LYS A 426 4.75 7.63 29.45
C LYS A 426 3.84 8.84 29.18
N ARG A 427 4.43 9.99 28.82
CA ARG A 427 3.72 11.25 28.53
C ARG A 427 3.35 11.43 27.06
N ASP A 428 3.89 10.62 26.15
CA ASP A 428 3.57 10.74 24.74
C ASP A 428 2.10 10.44 24.47
N ARG A 429 1.58 11.12 23.47
CA ARG A 429 0.21 10.98 22.95
C ARG A 429 0.29 10.80 21.44
N PRO A 430 -0.55 9.93 20.86
CA PRO A 430 -0.71 9.89 19.42
C PRO A 430 -1.18 11.25 18.92
N PHE A 431 -0.82 11.61 17.69
CA PHE A 431 -1.49 12.73 17.04
C PHE A 431 -2.98 12.37 16.83
N CYS A 432 -3.86 13.35 17.01
CA CYS A 432 -5.29 13.24 16.78
C CYS A 432 -5.76 14.54 16.13
N ASP A 433 -6.80 14.48 15.30
CA ASP A 433 -7.18 15.55 14.35
C ASP A 433 -7.68 16.85 15.03
N MET A 434 -7.79 16.86 16.36
CA MET A 434 -8.30 17.96 17.19
C MET A 434 -7.21 18.70 18.00
N TYR A 435 -5.92 18.46 17.74
CA TYR A 435 -4.80 19.08 18.50
C TYR A 435 -4.24 20.39 17.92
#